data_AF-A0A0I9SJ37-F1
#
_entry.id   AF-A0A0I9SJ37-F1
#
_cell.length_a   1.000
_cell.length_b   1.000
_cell.length_c   1.000
_cell.angle_alpha   90.00
_cell.angle_beta   90.00
_cell.angle_gamma   90.00
#
_symmetry.space_group_name_H-M   'P 1'
#
loop_
_entity.id
_entity.type
_entity.pdbx_description
1 polymer ?
#
loop_
_entity_poly.entity_id
_entity_poly.type
_entity_poly.pdbx_seq_one_letter_code
_entity_poly.pdbx_strand_id
1 'polypeptide(L)' 'ELKQRLRDAEAAVVMKLGRNFEKVRRVLQELGLEKRAHYVERATMANQKIVPLDEVEPMSSPYFSMILVPGEKWRG' A
#
# COMPACT_ATOMS: atom_id res chain seq x y z
N GLU A 1 5.25 3.07 -15.94
CA GLU A 1 4.63 1.72 -15.83
C GLU A 1 3.79 1.53 -14.57
N LEU A 2 4.33 1.63 -13.34
CA LEU A 2 3.56 1.41 -12.09
C LEU A 2 2.21 2.13 -12.05
N LYS A 3 2.20 3.45 -12.33
CA LYS A 3 0.97 4.25 -12.37
C LYS A 3 -0.09 3.69 -13.34
N GLN A 4 0.33 3.18 -14.50
CA GLN A 4 -0.59 2.60 -15.47
C GLN A 4 -1.16 1.28 -14.96
N ARG A 5 -0.30 0.38 -14.44
CA ARG A 5 -0.73 -0.88 -13.85
C ARG A 5 -1.72 -0.69 -12.68
N LEU A 6 -1.50 0.33 -11.85
CA LEU A 6 -2.38 0.64 -10.72
C LEU A 6 -3.69 1.30 -11.15
N ARG A 7 -3.70 2.06 -12.25
CA ARG A 7 -4.92 2.68 -12.78
C ARG A 7 -5.91 1.64 -13.30
N ASP A 8 -5.40 0.59 -13.92
CA ASP A 8 -6.23 -0.43 -14.57
C ASP A 8 -6.60 -1.59 -13.61
N ALA A 9 -6.15 -1.53 -12.36
CA ALA A 9 -6.36 -2.58 -11.35
C ALA A 9 -7.48 -2.22 -10.37
N GLU A 10 -8.41 -3.15 -10.17
CA GLU A 10 -9.44 -3.03 -9.13
C GLU A 10 -8.81 -3.14 -7.73
N ALA A 11 -7.96 -4.15 -7.53
CA ALA A 11 -7.18 -4.38 -6.33
C ALA A 11 -5.69 -4.52 -6.66
N ALA A 12 -4.80 -4.10 -5.76
CA ALA A 12 -3.36 -4.21 -5.96
C ALA A 12 -2.59 -4.44 -4.66
N VAL A 13 -1.43 -5.09 -4.78
CA VAL A 13 -0.42 -5.18 -3.72
C VAL A 13 0.90 -4.67 -4.27
N VAL A 14 1.56 -3.77 -3.54
CA VAL A 14 2.94 -3.34 -3.81
C VAL A 14 3.82 -3.82 -2.67
N MET A 15 4.66 -4.82 -2.96
CA MET A 15 5.56 -5.43 -1.97
C MET A 15 6.96 -4.82 -2.01
N LYS A 16 7.77 -5.10 -0.99
CA LYS A 16 9.20 -4.72 -0.92
C LYS A 16 9.39 -3.22 -1.07
N LEU A 17 8.64 -2.45 -0.26
CA LEU A 17 8.60 -0.99 -0.37
C LEU A 17 9.97 -0.36 -0.12
N GLY A 18 10.61 -0.67 1.02
CA GLY A 18 11.94 -0.14 1.37
C GLY A 18 12.10 1.34 1.00
N ARG A 19 13.16 1.67 0.25
CA ARG A 19 13.42 3.04 -0.25
C ARG A 19 12.39 3.59 -1.26
N ASN A 20 11.53 2.75 -1.82
CA ASN A 20 10.51 3.15 -2.80
C ASN A 20 9.19 3.58 -2.15
N PHE A 21 9.05 3.48 -0.82
CA PHE A 21 7.80 3.80 -0.11
C PHE A 21 7.22 5.15 -0.55
N GLU A 22 8.00 6.23 -0.48
CA GLU A 22 7.54 7.58 -0.84
C GLU A 22 7.13 7.69 -2.32
N LYS A 23 7.84 7.00 -3.22
CA LYS A 23 7.50 6.98 -4.64
C LYS A 23 6.17 6.28 -4.87
N VAL A 24 5.93 5.15 -4.21
CA VAL A 24 4.67 4.39 -4.32
C VAL A 24 3.53 5.19 -3.70
N ARG A 25 3.74 5.79 -2.51
CA ARG A 25 2.77 6.66 -1.83
C ARG A 25 2.31 7.74 -2.79
N ARG A 26 3.23 8.54 -3.36
CA ARG A 26 2.90 9.61 -4.32
C ARG A 26 2.08 9.14 -5.51
N VAL A 27 2.43 8.00 -6.11
CA VAL A 27 1.67 7.45 -7.23
C VAL A 27 0.23 7.09 -6.82
N LEU A 28 0.03 6.56 -5.61
CA LEU A 28 -1.30 6.28 -5.08
C LEU A 28 -2.09 7.56 -4.79
N GLN A 29 -1.45 8.62 -4.30
CA GLN A 29 -2.09 9.93 -4.11
C GLN A 29 -2.57 10.52 -5.44
N GLU A 30 -1.70 10.51 -6.46
CA GLU A 30 -2.00 11.00 -7.80
C GLU A 30 -3.14 10.22 -8.49
N LEU A 31 -3.36 8.96 -8.09
CA LEU A 31 -4.45 8.12 -8.58
C LEU A 31 -5.70 8.18 -7.68
N GLY A 32 -5.67 8.92 -6.57
CA GLY A 32 -6.77 8.97 -5.59
C GLY A 32 -6.97 7.65 -4.82
N LEU A 33 -5.98 6.77 -4.83
CA LEU A 33 -6.04 5.44 -4.23
C LEU A 33 -5.60 5.43 -2.76
N GLU A 34 -4.93 6.48 -2.29
CA GLU A 34 -4.38 6.59 -0.94
C GLU A 34 -5.40 6.32 0.17
N LYS A 35 -6.64 6.80 0.01
CA LYS A 35 -7.69 6.76 1.04
C LYS A 35 -8.19 5.35 1.36
N ARG A 36 -8.07 4.44 0.40
CA ARG A 36 -8.43 3.02 0.58
C ARG A 36 -7.19 2.13 0.73
N ALA A 37 -5.99 2.69 0.71
CA ALA A 37 -4.77 1.93 0.80
C ALA A 37 -4.39 1.69 2.27
N HIS A 38 -3.92 0.47 2.55
CA HIS A 38 -3.37 0.08 3.84
C HIS A 38 -1.88 -0.21 3.71
N TYR A 39 -1.10 0.28 4.66
CA TYR A 39 0.26 -0.21 4.87
C TYR A 39 0.23 -1.40 5.80
N VAL A 40 0.97 -2.44 5.42
CA VAL A 40 1.08 -3.70 6.15
C VAL A 40 2.56 -4.01 6.33
N GLU A 41 2.98 -4.18 7.57
CA GLU A 41 4.31 -4.71 7.89
C GLU A 41 4.21 -5.96 8.76
N ARG A 42 5.17 -6.87 8.52
CA ARG A 42 5.33 -8.12 9.28
C ARG A 42 4.00 -8.90 9.37
N ALA A 43 3.29 -8.99 8.24
CA ALA A 43 2.04 -9.72 8.13
C ALA A 43 2.19 -11.13 8.73
N THR A 44 1.19 -11.55 9.50
CA THR A 44 1.10 -12.82 10.25
C THR A 44 2.16 -13.04 11.35
N MET A 45 3.01 -12.05 11.64
CA MET A 45 3.97 -12.10 12.75
C MET A 45 3.40 -11.44 14.02
N ALA A 46 4.00 -11.73 15.17
CA ALA A 46 3.55 -11.22 16.48
C ALA A 46 3.49 -9.68 16.56
N ASN A 47 4.35 -8.98 15.81
CA ASN A 47 4.41 -7.53 15.73
C ASN A 47 3.90 -6.99 14.39
N GLN A 48 2.86 -7.64 13.83
CA GLN A 48 2.16 -7.13 12.65
C GLN A 48 1.60 -5.73 12.92
N LYS A 49 1.74 -4.83 11.94
CA LYS A 49 1.05 -3.54 11.93
C LYS A 49 0.33 -3.37 10.60
N ILE A 50 -0.98 -3.09 10.69
CA ILE A 50 -1.85 -2.74 9.57
C ILE A 50 -2.45 -1.39 9.90
N VAL A 51 -2.13 -0.36 9.11
CA VAL A 51 -2.61 1.00 9.31
C VAL A 51 -3.03 1.64 7.98
N PRO A 52 -3.94 2.62 7.98
CA PRO A 52 -4.18 3.48 6.83
C PRO A 52 -2.87 4.06 6.29
N LEU A 53 -2.73 4.18 4.96
CA LEU A 53 -1.49 4.67 4.34
C LEU A 53 -1.14 6.11 4.74
N ASP A 54 -2.14 6.94 5.03
CA ASP A 54 -1.96 8.33 5.45
C ASP A 54 -1.42 8.47 6.88
N GLU A 55 -1.69 7.50 7.74
CA GLU A 55 -1.20 7.40 9.12
C GLU A 55 0.22 6.82 9.24
N VAL A 56 0.85 6.44 8.12
CA VAL A 56 2.22 5.91 8.12
C VAL A 56 3.23 7.04 8.22
N GLU A 57 3.93 7.09 9.34
CA GLU A 57 5.17 7.86 9.46
C GLU A 57 6.26 7.28 8.53
N PRO A 58 7.00 8.13 7.78
CA PRO A 58 8.12 7.71 6.93
C PRO A 58 9.35 7.20 7.69
N MET A 59 9.17 6.38 8.72
CA MET A 59 10.26 5.76 9.47
C MET A 59 10.61 4.43 8.81
N SER A 60 11.88 4.31 8.39
CA SER A 60 12.49 3.16 7.68
C SER A 60 11.57 1.94 7.51
N SER A 61 10.80 1.91 6.42
CA SER A 61 9.88 0.81 6.10
C SER A 61 10.63 -0.53 6.24
N PRO A 62 10.31 -1.39 7.23
CA PRO A 62 11.00 -2.66 7.43
C PRO A 62 10.96 -3.51 6.17
N TYR A 63 11.94 -4.42 6.04
CA TYR A 63 12.10 -5.28 4.86
C TYR A 63 10.80 -6.01 4.47
N PHE A 64 10.04 -6.46 5.47
CA PHE A 64 8.71 -7.06 5.29
C PHE A 64 7.60 -6.01 5.40
N SER A 65 7.45 -5.21 4.34
CA SER A 65 6.38 -4.21 4.21
C SER A 65 5.75 -4.25 2.82
N MET A 66 4.45 -3.97 2.77
CA MET A 66 3.65 -3.86 1.55
C MET A 66 2.54 -2.81 1.69
N ILE A 67 2.07 -2.29 0.56
CA ILE A 67 0.83 -1.51 0.49
C ILE A 67 -0.23 -2.39 -0.18
N LEU A 68 -1.36 -2.53 0.49
CA LEU A 68 -2.56 -3.20 -0.01
C LEU A 68 -3.58 -2.15 -0.44
N VAL A 69 -4.09 -2.26 -1.66
CA VAL A 69 -5.18 -1.46 -2.20
C VAL A 69 -6.35 -2.43 -2.46
N PRO A 70 -7.30 -2.58 -1.52
CA PRO A 70 -8.42 -3.51 -1.65
C PRO A 70 -9.39 -3.05 -2.73
N GLY A 71 -9.82 -3.96 -3.60
CA GLY A 71 -10.85 -3.70 -4.61
C GLY A 71 -12.21 -3.35 -4.03
N GLU A 72 -13.19 -3.16 -4.90
CA GLU A 72 -14.57 -2.96 -4.45
C GLU A 72 -15.02 -4.17 -3.64
N LYS A 73 -15.83 -3.94 -2.61
CA LYS A 73 -16.40 -5.05 -1.85
C LYS A 73 -17.22 -5.92 -2.80
N TRP A 74 -16.93 -7.22 -2.83
CA TRP A 74 -17.76 -8.18 -3.54
C TRP A 74 -19.20 -8.07 -3.00
N ARG A 75 -20.16 -7.88 -3.91
CA ARG A 75 -21.55 -7.57 -3.56
C ARG A 75 -22.48 -8.79 -3.57
N GLY A 76 -21.97 -9.98 -3.88
CA GLY A 76 -22.80 -11.16 -4.16
C GLY A 76 -23.25 -11.13 -5.60
#